data_AF-A0A833SU62-F1
#
_entry.id   AF-A0A833SU62-F1
#
_cell.length_a   1.000
_cell.length_b   1.000
_cell.length_c   1.000
_cell.angle_alpha   90.00
_cell.angle_beta   90.00
_cell.angle_gamma   90.00
#
_symmetry.space_group_name_H-M   'P 1'
#
loop_
_entity.id
_entity.type
_entity.pdbx_description
1 polymer ?
#
loop_
_entity_poly.entity_id
_entity_poly.type
_entity_poly.pdbx_seq_one_letter_code
_entity_poly.pdbx_strand_id
1 'polypeptide(L)'
;MVVFFVIVLLFYASVTSSVCGSDEEFHGALPDFTRIPIANDPVGSIEVVYPAHGAIEKAPVGFKTQINIRPEGAKLFASQYKNASVCVEVNGVVVDCSQIGGISEFRYYQAGNCTVRAYLKRSGLQEVVEEAMFDFESALVSFTVINENDYEEHIARAIRNNEANHRPGFRQSLVEWANLQLSQPSDRLLQRLKLAELINIRETEVQDDLQLIVGVRTAVVTHFSFRQAIRETWASKSALPTGVKVIFLGCRPIATVSKDEGDKLTQEAELRKWWEAIELEKRVYGDLLTDELDCDDSYSRLADKTKQFLRFAATNHPTAKFVMVADDDLYLRLDKVIARLQRLDQSKRYYAGHVRAIEDATKQRPIRDPNSRNYLSNAQYALNELPPFALGANFFLSMDCVRFVARNHRRLRDLGGMDDISVALWMLSMQVHPKPFNGLNYLNSGTCRDDLVSLSDIHESAIRVIHTNIQERRRICHDFQRRVWLRQGIGASNKGHSRPLTFTRENLDFEFAWTGHLIATVSTKTRAGVKVAYFPANETFPTYLRKLCIQVIKTLPNAITTCANLNDQVRTQLQELHNKLAADTSVDTTQRIKWNLFLEET
;
A
#
# COMPACT_ATOMS: atom_id res chain seq x y z
N MET A 1 -20.90 11.93 -21.05
CA MET A 1 -20.03 11.63 -19.89
C MET A 1 -18.62 11.47 -20.43
N VAL A 2 -17.74 12.45 -20.19
CA VAL A 2 -16.44 12.58 -20.86
C VAL A 2 -15.42 11.64 -20.21
N VAL A 3 -14.98 10.62 -20.94
CA VAL A 3 -13.91 9.68 -20.52
C VAL A 3 -12.64 10.10 -21.25
N PHE A 4 -11.71 10.77 -20.58
CA PHE A 4 -10.40 11.09 -21.16
C PHE A 4 -9.55 9.80 -21.24
N PHE A 5 -9.02 9.48 -22.42
CA PHE A 5 -8.03 8.40 -22.59
C PHE A 5 -6.62 8.99 -22.46
N VAL A 6 -5.77 8.31 -21.69
CA VAL A 6 -4.45 8.79 -21.26
C VAL A 6 -3.41 7.85 -21.84
N ILE A 7 -2.58 8.27 -22.82
CA ILE A 7 -1.46 7.45 -23.28
C ILE A 7 -0.14 7.91 -22.66
N VAL A 8 0.28 7.18 -21.61
CA VAL A 8 1.63 7.23 -21.06
C VAL A 8 2.50 6.21 -21.79
N LEU A 9 3.28 6.67 -22.78
CA LEU A 9 4.30 5.87 -23.45
C LEU A 9 5.46 5.60 -22.47
N LEU A 10 5.57 4.36 -21.99
CA LEU A 10 6.78 3.84 -21.37
C LEU A 10 7.28 2.64 -22.19
N PHE A 11 8.46 2.85 -22.76
CA PHE A 11 9.20 1.99 -23.67
C PHE A 11 9.73 0.71 -23.03
N TYR A 12 9.82 -0.40 -23.79
CA TYR A 12 10.95 -1.36 -23.79
C TYR A 12 10.89 -2.34 -25.00
N ALA A 13 11.96 -2.29 -25.80
CA ALA A 13 12.71 -3.28 -26.61
C ALA A 13 12.07 -4.31 -27.61
N SER A 14 12.49 -4.12 -28.87
CA SER A 14 13.02 -5.02 -29.94
C SER A 14 12.31 -6.30 -30.41
N VAL A 15 12.07 -6.39 -31.73
CA VAL A 15 12.33 -7.57 -32.57
C VAL A 15 12.79 -7.15 -33.97
N THR A 16 13.91 -7.75 -34.41
CA THR A 16 14.52 -7.75 -35.75
C THR A 16 13.79 -8.68 -36.73
N SER A 17 13.94 -8.38 -38.02
CA SER A 17 13.44 -9.01 -39.25
C SER A 17 13.33 -10.55 -39.33
N SER A 18 12.25 -11.06 -39.95
CA SER A 18 12.20 -11.95 -41.15
C SER A 18 10.72 -12.29 -41.45
N VAL A 19 10.11 -11.77 -42.53
CA VAL A 19 10.02 -12.23 -43.93
C VAL A 19 8.94 -13.32 -44.20
N CYS A 20 8.15 -13.01 -45.24
CA CYS A 20 7.23 -13.80 -46.09
C CYS A 20 5.77 -14.06 -45.67
N GLY A 21 4.85 -13.54 -46.50
CA GLY A 21 3.45 -13.98 -46.58
C GLY A 21 2.49 -13.05 -47.35
N SER A 22 2.65 -13.03 -48.68
CA SER A 22 1.70 -12.72 -49.78
C SER A 22 0.85 -11.44 -49.79
N ASP A 23 1.02 -10.72 -50.91
CA ASP A 23 0.25 -9.60 -51.45
C ASP A 23 -1.24 -9.91 -51.67
N GLU A 24 -2.09 -8.95 -51.28
CA GLU A 24 -3.32 -8.61 -52.01
C GLU A 24 -3.37 -7.07 -52.14
N GLU A 25 -3.13 -6.59 -53.36
CA GLU A 25 -3.23 -5.18 -53.75
C GLU A 25 -4.69 -4.73 -53.72
N PHE A 26 -5.05 -3.87 -52.77
CA PHE A 26 -6.23 -3.01 -52.89
C PHE A 26 -5.78 -1.63 -53.40
N HIS A 27 -5.96 -1.40 -54.71
CA HIS A 27 -5.90 -0.07 -55.30
C HIS A 27 -7.11 0.76 -54.86
N GLY A 28 -6.96 1.46 -53.73
CA GLY A 28 -7.79 2.61 -53.37
C GLY A 28 -6.88 3.81 -53.16
N ALA A 29 -7.09 4.88 -53.93
CA ALA A 29 -6.33 6.12 -53.81
C ALA A 29 -6.35 6.61 -52.35
N LEU A 30 -5.16 6.80 -51.77
CA LEU A 30 -4.98 7.44 -50.45
C LEU A 30 -5.57 8.87 -50.51
N PRO A 31 -6.47 9.25 -49.59
CA PRO A 31 -6.86 10.65 -49.46
C PRO A 31 -5.62 11.46 -49.09
N ASP A 32 -5.48 12.64 -49.70
CA ASP A 32 -4.50 13.64 -49.31
C ASP A 32 -4.73 14.04 -47.83
N PHE A 33 -3.87 13.55 -46.94
CA PHE A 33 -4.00 13.70 -45.47
C PHE A 33 -3.58 15.09 -44.98
N THR A 34 -3.37 16.07 -45.86
CA THR A 34 -2.70 17.32 -45.48
C THR A 34 -3.54 18.27 -44.62
N ARG A 35 -4.87 18.12 -44.48
CA ARG A 35 -5.68 18.95 -43.56
C ARG A 35 -6.93 18.26 -42.99
N ILE A 36 -6.78 17.48 -41.93
CA ILE A 36 -7.91 17.13 -41.05
C ILE A 36 -8.13 18.30 -40.08
N PRO A 37 -9.36 18.83 -39.92
CA PRO A 37 -9.62 19.84 -38.89
C PRO A 37 -9.23 19.30 -37.51
N ILE A 38 -8.51 20.08 -36.69
CA ILE A 38 -8.06 19.71 -35.33
C ILE A 38 -9.22 19.15 -34.47
N ALA A 39 -10.47 19.53 -34.73
CA ALA A 39 -11.66 19.01 -34.07
C ALA A 39 -11.90 17.50 -34.28
N ASN A 40 -11.41 16.92 -35.38
CA ASN A 40 -11.59 15.50 -35.73
C ASN A 40 -10.29 14.69 -35.61
N ASP A 41 -9.23 15.31 -35.12
CA ASP A 41 -7.95 14.65 -34.89
C ASP A 41 -8.03 13.66 -33.71
N PRO A 42 -7.45 12.45 -33.81
CA PRO A 42 -7.42 11.55 -32.67
C PRO A 42 -6.59 12.08 -31.50
N VAL A 43 -5.67 13.02 -31.70
CA VAL A 43 -4.90 13.65 -30.63
C VAL A 43 -5.72 14.77 -29.97
N GLY A 44 -5.76 14.75 -28.64
CA GLY A 44 -6.34 15.79 -27.80
C GLY A 44 -5.32 16.85 -27.42
N SER A 45 -4.16 16.43 -26.91
CA SER A 45 -3.06 17.32 -26.53
C SER A 45 -1.74 16.56 -26.41
N ILE A 46 -0.63 17.30 -26.34
CA ILE A 46 0.68 16.79 -25.93
C ILE A 46 1.17 17.55 -24.70
N GLU A 47 1.79 16.85 -23.76
CA GLU A 47 2.27 17.42 -22.50
C GLU A 47 3.71 16.97 -22.23
N VAL A 48 4.55 17.89 -21.71
CA VAL A 48 5.82 17.51 -21.09
C VAL A 48 5.51 17.07 -19.66
N VAL A 49 5.72 15.79 -19.39
CA VAL A 49 5.47 15.18 -18.07
C VAL A 49 6.72 15.09 -17.21
N TYR A 50 7.90 15.26 -17.80
CA TYR A 50 9.14 15.44 -17.06
C TYR A 50 10.13 16.26 -17.89
N PRO A 51 10.77 17.29 -17.30
CA PRO A 51 10.64 17.77 -15.91
C PRO A 51 9.28 18.42 -15.61
N ALA A 52 8.95 18.60 -14.34
CA ALA A 52 7.74 19.33 -13.94
C ALA A 52 8.00 20.86 -13.95
N HIS A 53 6.94 21.66 -14.11
CA HIS A 53 7.07 23.11 -14.04
C HIS A 53 7.57 23.56 -12.66
N GLY A 54 8.61 24.40 -12.64
CA GLY A 54 9.33 24.85 -11.45
C GLY A 54 10.29 23.82 -10.85
N ALA A 55 10.48 22.66 -11.48
CA ALA A 55 11.36 21.62 -10.93
C ALA A 55 12.83 22.05 -10.97
N ILE A 56 13.58 21.60 -9.96
CA ILE A 56 15.04 21.64 -9.95
C ILE A 56 15.52 20.21 -10.23
N GLU A 57 16.43 20.04 -11.20
CA GLU A 57 16.89 18.75 -11.69
C GLU A 57 18.42 18.65 -11.76
N LYS A 58 18.92 17.41 -11.59
CA LYS A 58 20.34 17.08 -11.72
C LYS A 58 20.71 16.83 -13.18
N ALA A 59 21.78 17.44 -13.66
CA ALA A 59 22.35 17.08 -14.96
C ALA A 59 22.94 15.65 -14.95
N PRO A 60 22.73 14.83 -16.00
CA PRO A 60 21.89 15.12 -17.15
C PRO A 60 20.39 14.90 -16.91
N VAL A 61 19.57 15.74 -17.53
CA VAL A 61 18.10 15.66 -17.50
C VAL A 61 17.58 14.93 -18.74
N GLY A 62 16.80 13.88 -18.54
CA GLY A 62 16.00 13.28 -19.61
C GLY A 62 14.63 13.96 -19.73
N PHE A 63 13.92 13.76 -20.82
CA PHE A 63 12.57 14.30 -21.01
C PHE A 63 11.56 13.17 -21.17
N LYS A 64 10.36 13.39 -20.65
CA LYS A 64 9.22 12.51 -20.90
C LYS A 64 8.04 13.35 -21.37
N THR A 65 7.36 12.85 -22.39
CA THR A 65 6.18 13.47 -22.99
C THR A 65 5.01 12.49 -22.95
N GLN A 66 3.81 13.04 -22.90
CA GLN A 66 2.55 12.29 -22.91
C GLN A 66 1.68 12.83 -24.03
N ILE A 67 1.10 11.92 -24.82
CA ILE A 67 0.15 12.28 -25.88
C ILE A 67 -1.22 11.84 -25.40
N ASN A 68 -2.13 12.78 -25.23
CA ASN A 68 -3.50 12.50 -24.82
C ASN A 68 -4.33 12.21 -26.07
N ILE A 69 -4.98 11.04 -26.11
CA ILE A 69 -5.79 10.61 -27.25
C ILE A 69 -7.26 10.79 -26.92
N ARG A 70 -8.04 11.26 -27.89
CA ARG A 70 -9.48 11.44 -27.75
C ARG A 70 -10.20 10.08 -27.69
N PRO A 71 -11.39 10.03 -27.08
CA PRO A 71 -12.21 8.82 -27.05
C PRO A 71 -12.34 8.19 -28.43
N GLU A 72 -12.20 6.86 -28.49
CA GLU A 72 -12.30 6.06 -29.73
C GLU A 72 -11.23 6.36 -30.80
N GLY A 73 -10.33 7.31 -30.56
CA GLY A 73 -9.28 7.74 -31.48
C GLY A 73 -8.08 6.81 -31.58
N ALA A 74 -7.96 5.78 -30.73
CA ALA A 74 -6.76 4.94 -30.64
C ALA A 74 -6.42 4.21 -31.95
N LYS A 75 -7.41 3.65 -32.65
CA LYS A 75 -7.19 3.00 -33.96
C LYS A 75 -6.73 4.01 -35.01
N LEU A 76 -7.37 5.17 -35.03
CA LEU A 76 -7.07 6.25 -35.96
C LEU A 76 -5.66 6.79 -35.71
N PHE A 77 -5.29 7.02 -34.45
CA PHE A 77 -3.95 7.42 -34.05
C PHE A 77 -2.88 6.42 -34.52
N ALA A 78 -3.07 5.13 -34.25
CA ALA A 78 -2.11 4.09 -34.65
C ALA A 78 -1.88 4.05 -36.17
N SER A 79 -2.91 4.38 -36.96
CA SER A 79 -2.80 4.47 -38.42
C SER A 79 -2.14 5.78 -38.89
N GLN A 80 -2.56 6.93 -38.36
CA GLN A 80 -2.15 8.26 -38.86
C GLN A 80 -0.79 8.71 -38.33
N TYR A 81 -0.42 8.31 -37.11
CA TYR A 81 0.80 8.74 -36.44
C TYR A 81 1.90 7.67 -36.47
N LYS A 82 1.74 6.61 -37.27
CA LYS A 82 2.68 5.49 -37.40
C LYS A 82 4.14 5.93 -37.63
N ASN A 83 4.35 6.99 -38.41
CA ASN A 83 5.66 7.54 -38.77
C ASN A 83 5.87 8.97 -38.24
N ALA A 84 5.04 9.43 -37.31
CA ALA A 84 5.21 10.75 -36.71
C ALA A 84 6.29 10.70 -35.61
N SER A 85 6.87 11.86 -35.31
CA SER A 85 7.88 12.03 -34.27
C SER A 85 7.39 12.97 -33.17
N VAL A 86 7.87 12.74 -31.96
CA VAL A 86 7.81 13.73 -30.87
C VAL A 86 9.12 14.47 -30.85
N CYS A 87 9.06 15.78 -31.02
CA CYS A 87 10.21 16.66 -30.89
C CYS A 87 10.17 17.38 -29.55
N VAL A 88 11.33 17.51 -28.92
CA VAL A 88 11.54 18.23 -27.66
C VAL A 88 12.45 19.41 -27.94
N GLU A 89 12.00 20.58 -27.54
CA GLU A 89 12.73 21.83 -27.67
C GLU A 89 13.10 22.35 -26.28
N VAL A 90 14.37 22.63 -26.05
CA VAL A 90 14.88 23.22 -24.81
C VAL A 90 15.49 24.59 -25.14
N ASN A 91 15.02 25.63 -24.45
CA ASN A 91 15.47 27.02 -24.65
C ASN A 91 15.40 27.49 -26.11
N GLY A 92 14.35 27.11 -26.85
CA GLY A 92 14.18 27.49 -28.26
C GLY A 92 14.96 26.61 -29.24
N VAL A 93 15.72 25.62 -28.76
CA VAL A 93 16.53 24.72 -29.60
C VAL A 93 15.96 23.32 -29.56
N VAL A 94 15.68 22.75 -30.73
CA VAL A 94 15.25 21.35 -30.86
C VAL A 94 16.42 20.45 -30.47
N VAL A 95 16.26 19.70 -29.38
CA VAL A 95 17.33 18.86 -28.81
C VAL A 95 17.13 17.38 -29.08
N ASP A 96 15.88 16.96 -29.35
CA ASP A 96 15.54 15.58 -29.67
C ASP A 96 14.30 15.55 -30.57
N CYS A 97 14.27 14.61 -31.52
CA CYS A 97 13.13 14.32 -32.38
C CYS A 97 13.08 12.81 -32.62
N SER A 98 12.41 12.11 -31.71
CA SER A 98 12.30 10.66 -31.72
C SER A 98 10.97 10.21 -32.33
N GLN A 99 10.96 9.15 -33.13
CA GLN A 99 9.72 8.59 -33.68
C GLN A 99 8.79 8.17 -32.53
N ILE A 100 7.48 8.38 -32.69
CA ILE A 100 6.48 7.91 -31.71
C ILE A 100 6.63 6.40 -31.54
N GLY A 101 6.92 5.97 -30.31
CA GLY A 101 7.21 4.57 -29.98
C GLY A 101 8.70 4.20 -29.96
N GLY A 102 9.59 5.08 -30.41
CA GLY A 102 11.05 4.93 -30.30
C GLY A 102 11.62 5.51 -29.00
N ILE A 103 12.69 4.90 -28.47
CA ILE A 103 13.32 5.35 -27.21
C ILE A 103 14.16 6.59 -27.48
N SER A 104 13.80 7.71 -26.83
CA SER A 104 14.69 8.86 -26.73
C SER A 104 15.74 8.61 -25.65
N GLU A 105 17.00 8.49 -26.08
CA GLU A 105 18.15 8.42 -25.18
C GLU A 105 18.73 9.80 -24.88
N PHE A 106 18.09 10.88 -25.36
CA PHE A 106 18.61 12.22 -25.19
C PHE A 106 18.74 12.62 -23.72
N ARG A 107 19.80 13.38 -23.44
CA ARG A 107 20.21 13.84 -22.12
C ARG A 107 20.69 15.28 -22.24
N TYR A 108 20.07 16.18 -21.48
CA TYR A 108 20.43 17.60 -21.42
C TYR A 108 21.39 17.87 -20.25
N TYR A 109 22.55 18.45 -20.55
CA TYR A 109 23.66 18.57 -19.59
C TYR A 109 23.88 19.98 -19.05
N GLN A 110 23.37 21.01 -19.72
CA GLN A 110 23.70 22.40 -19.37
C GLN A 110 22.97 22.83 -18.11
N ALA A 111 23.70 23.39 -17.15
CA ALA A 111 23.14 23.96 -15.94
C ALA A 111 22.53 25.35 -16.21
N GLY A 112 21.49 25.70 -15.46
CA GLY A 112 20.81 26.99 -15.56
C GLY A 112 19.29 26.87 -15.61
N ASN A 113 18.63 28.02 -15.67
CA ASN A 113 17.19 28.09 -15.88
C ASN A 113 16.87 27.74 -17.33
N CYS A 114 16.00 26.76 -17.50
CA CYS A 114 15.64 26.18 -18.77
C CYS A 114 14.14 26.25 -18.98
N THR A 115 13.73 26.26 -20.24
CA THR A 115 12.36 26.07 -20.68
C THR A 115 12.32 24.88 -21.63
N VAL A 116 11.28 24.07 -21.55
CA VAL A 116 11.06 22.94 -22.45
C VAL A 116 9.63 22.94 -22.97
N ARG A 117 9.48 22.60 -24.25
CA ARG A 117 8.19 22.26 -24.85
C ARG A 117 8.35 21.04 -25.76
N ALA A 118 7.25 20.36 -26.02
CA ALA A 118 7.20 19.24 -26.94
C ALA A 118 6.12 19.46 -28.00
N TYR A 119 6.35 18.97 -29.21
CA TYR A 119 5.38 19.06 -30.29
C TYR A 119 5.44 17.81 -31.18
N LEU A 120 4.35 17.56 -31.91
CA LEU A 120 4.24 16.45 -32.85
C LEU A 120 4.64 16.88 -34.26
N LYS A 121 5.50 16.09 -34.91
CA LYS A 121 5.88 16.27 -36.31
C LYS A 121 5.40 15.08 -37.15
N ARG A 122 4.48 15.32 -38.09
CA ARG A 122 4.00 14.31 -39.05
C ARG A 122 5.00 14.13 -40.20
N SER A 123 5.11 12.92 -40.74
CA SER A 123 5.95 12.63 -41.90
C SER A 123 5.26 13.12 -43.18
N GLY A 124 5.95 13.94 -44.00
CA GLY A 124 5.43 14.42 -45.30
C GLY A 124 5.22 15.94 -45.43
N LEU A 125 5.35 16.73 -44.36
CA LEU A 125 5.43 18.19 -44.47
C LEU A 125 6.84 18.58 -44.91
N GLN A 126 7.01 18.73 -46.23
CA GLN A 126 8.19 19.29 -46.86
C GLN A 126 8.44 20.71 -46.34
N GLU A 127 9.71 21.09 -46.20
CA GLU A 127 10.23 22.34 -45.61
C GLU A 127 9.80 23.63 -46.34
N VAL A 128 8.51 23.88 -46.47
CA VAL A 128 8.00 25.10 -47.10
C VAL A 128 7.01 25.77 -46.16
N VAL A 129 7.39 27.00 -45.78
CA VAL A 129 6.68 28.05 -45.04
C VAL A 129 7.14 28.23 -43.57
N GLU A 130 7.74 29.40 -43.34
CA GLU A 130 8.30 30.01 -42.12
C GLU A 130 7.31 30.24 -40.96
N GLU A 131 6.18 29.56 -40.93
CA GLU A 131 5.32 29.45 -39.75
C GLU A 131 4.85 28.01 -39.67
N ALA A 132 5.73 27.11 -39.21
CA ALA A 132 5.37 25.72 -38.96
C ALA A 132 4.34 25.71 -37.82
N MET A 133 3.07 25.83 -38.17
CA MET A 133 1.94 25.68 -37.26
C MET A 133 1.94 24.21 -36.82
N PHE A 134 2.56 23.92 -35.67
CA PHE A 134 2.56 22.60 -35.09
C PHE A 134 1.10 22.20 -34.82
N ASP A 135 0.63 21.09 -35.40
CA ASP A 135 -0.75 20.63 -35.20
C ASP A 135 -1.07 20.44 -33.69
N PHE A 136 -0.04 20.10 -32.89
CA PHE A 136 -0.10 20.00 -31.43
C PHE A 136 1.24 20.39 -30.79
N GLU A 137 1.21 21.38 -29.90
CA GLU A 137 2.32 21.76 -29.02
C GLU A 137 1.91 21.71 -27.55
N SER A 138 2.88 21.46 -26.67
CA SER A 138 2.66 21.48 -25.23
C SER A 138 2.76 22.89 -24.68
N ALA A 139 2.17 23.10 -23.50
CA ALA A 139 2.50 24.28 -22.71
C ALA A 139 4.02 24.34 -22.41
N LEU A 140 4.54 25.56 -22.27
CA LEU A 140 5.94 25.79 -21.91
C LEU A 140 6.19 25.42 -20.44
N VAL A 141 7.19 24.59 -20.19
CA VAL A 141 7.57 24.13 -18.84
C VAL A 141 8.90 24.75 -18.47
N SER A 142 8.93 25.54 -17.39
CA SER A 142 10.17 26.09 -16.84
C SER A 142 10.76 25.15 -15.79
N PHE A 143 12.07 24.96 -15.77
CA PHE A 143 12.80 24.15 -14.79
C PHE A 143 14.24 24.65 -14.64
N THR A 144 14.94 24.22 -13.60
CA THR A 144 16.33 24.61 -13.35
C THR A 144 17.21 23.37 -13.30
N VAL A 145 18.34 23.39 -14.00
CA VAL A 145 19.34 22.32 -13.98
C VAL A 145 20.53 22.75 -13.15
N ILE A 146 20.94 21.92 -12.19
CA ILE A 146 22.09 22.16 -11.32
C ILE A 146 23.05 20.95 -11.33
N ASN A 147 24.28 21.17 -10.85
CA ASN A 147 25.28 20.11 -10.74
C ASN A 147 24.91 19.10 -9.64
N GLU A 148 25.61 17.97 -9.60
CA GLU A 148 25.31 16.88 -8.68
C GLU A 148 25.40 17.28 -7.21
N ASN A 149 26.47 17.97 -6.79
CA ASN A 149 26.67 18.33 -5.39
C ASN A 149 25.59 19.29 -4.89
N ASP A 150 25.29 20.35 -5.67
CA ASP A 150 24.24 21.32 -5.33
C ASP A 150 22.87 20.65 -5.32
N TYR A 151 22.65 19.68 -6.21
CA TYR A 151 21.41 18.90 -6.25
C TYR A 151 21.22 18.04 -5.02
N GLU A 152 22.22 17.26 -4.64
CA GLU A 152 22.14 16.41 -3.45
C GLU A 152 21.96 17.28 -2.19
N GLU A 153 22.62 18.44 -2.11
CA GLU A 153 22.41 19.37 -0.99
C GLU A 153 21.00 19.98 -1.00
N HIS A 154 20.49 20.37 -2.17
CA HIS A 154 19.13 20.88 -2.34
C HIS A 154 18.08 19.86 -1.89
N ILE A 155 18.19 18.60 -2.35
CA ILE A 155 17.28 17.53 -1.97
C ILE A 155 17.39 17.22 -0.48
N ALA A 156 18.62 17.12 0.07
CA ALA A 156 18.81 16.88 1.50
C ALA A 156 18.20 18.01 2.35
N ARG A 157 18.31 19.27 1.90
CA ARG A 157 17.68 20.43 2.57
C ARG A 157 16.16 20.38 2.47
N ALA A 158 15.61 20.07 1.30
CA ALA A 158 14.17 19.93 1.10
C ALA A 158 13.59 18.81 1.97
N ILE A 159 14.29 17.67 2.06
CA ILE A 159 13.96 16.57 2.97
C ILE A 159 13.99 17.08 4.41
N ARG A 160 15.08 17.68 4.90
CA ARG A 160 15.16 18.21 6.28
C ARG A 160 14.03 19.20 6.61
N ASN A 161 13.73 20.13 5.70
CA ASN A 161 12.66 21.10 5.90
C ASN A 161 11.28 20.45 5.94
N ASN A 162 11.03 19.47 5.07
CA ASN A 162 9.80 18.69 5.06
C ASN A 162 9.65 17.94 6.40
N GLU A 163 10.71 17.25 6.84
CA GLU A 163 10.74 16.51 8.09
C GLU A 163 10.60 17.39 9.34
N ALA A 164 11.09 18.63 9.32
CA ALA A 164 10.96 19.57 10.43
C ALA A 164 9.50 19.91 10.76
N ASN A 165 8.59 19.81 9.79
CA ASN A 165 7.16 20.04 9.98
C ASN A 165 6.41 18.82 10.54
N HIS A 166 7.10 17.68 10.70
CA HIS A 166 6.50 16.45 11.19
C HIS A 166 6.67 16.30 12.70
N ARG A 167 5.78 15.52 13.32
CA ARG A 167 5.87 15.20 14.75
C ARG A 167 7.20 14.49 15.06
N PRO A 168 7.81 14.73 16.24
CA PRO A 168 8.98 13.96 16.68
C PRO A 168 8.71 12.44 16.59
N GLY A 169 9.67 11.71 16.03
CA GLY A 169 9.57 10.25 15.88
C GLY A 169 8.60 9.77 14.77
N PHE A 170 8.20 10.61 13.81
CA PHE A 170 7.32 10.14 12.71
C PHE A 170 7.94 9.04 11.82
N ARG A 171 9.27 8.90 11.83
CA ARG A 171 10.03 7.81 11.17
C ARG A 171 10.46 6.68 12.09
N GLN A 172 9.96 6.67 13.32
CA GLN A 172 10.33 5.66 14.28
C GLN A 172 10.06 4.26 13.73
N SER A 173 11.01 3.35 13.91
CA SER A 173 10.83 1.93 13.58
C SER A 173 9.80 1.28 14.51
N LEU A 174 9.26 0.13 14.10
CA LEU A 174 8.30 -0.62 14.90
C LEU A 174 8.83 -0.93 16.32
N VAL A 175 10.09 -1.36 16.43
CA VAL A 175 10.72 -1.73 17.71
C VAL A 175 10.97 -0.51 18.58
N GLU A 176 11.49 0.58 18.02
CA GLU A 176 11.69 1.83 18.76
C GLU A 176 10.36 2.35 19.31
N TRP A 177 9.30 2.30 18.49
CA TRP A 177 7.96 2.71 18.91
C TRP A 177 7.46 1.86 20.07
N ALA A 178 7.59 0.54 19.96
CA ALA A 178 7.17 -0.37 21.02
C ALA A 178 7.95 -0.11 22.32
N ASN A 179 9.26 0.09 22.25
CA ASN A 179 10.10 0.41 23.40
C ASN A 179 9.67 1.72 24.08
N LEU A 180 9.32 2.77 23.32
CA LEU A 180 8.78 4.01 23.89
C LEU A 180 7.44 3.79 24.59
N GLN A 181 6.52 3.04 23.97
CA GLN A 181 5.21 2.75 24.58
C GLN A 181 5.35 1.98 25.90
N LEU A 182 6.31 1.05 25.98
CA LEU A 182 6.54 0.23 27.17
C LEU A 182 7.30 0.98 28.29
N SER A 183 8.22 1.87 27.92
CA SER A 183 9.03 2.64 28.88
C SER A 183 8.26 3.81 29.49
N GLN A 184 7.38 4.47 28.74
CA GLN A 184 6.54 5.58 29.21
C GLN A 184 5.09 5.40 28.74
N PRO A 185 4.31 4.50 29.38
CA PRO A 185 2.94 4.25 28.97
C PRO A 185 2.09 5.51 29.20
N SER A 186 1.71 6.19 28.11
CA SER A 186 0.81 7.34 28.18
C SER A 186 -0.59 6.90 28.64
N ASP A 187 -1.32 7.79 29.33
CA ASP A 187 -2.73 7.56 29.66
C ASP A 187 -3.57 7.21 28.42
N ARG A 188 -3.17 7.73 27.25
CA ARG A 188 -3.79 7.45 25.95
C ARG A 188 -3.55 6.01 25.48
N LEU A 189 -2.38 5.43 25.73
CA LEU A 189 -2.10 4.02 25.45
C LEU A 189 -2.97 3.12 26.33
N LEU A 190 -3.05 3.44 27.63
CA LEU A 190 -3.90 2.74 28.58
C LEU A 190 -5.38 2.83 28.18
N GLN A 191 -5.82 4.00 27.73
CA GLN A 191 -7.18 4.22 27.22
C GLN A 191 -7.44 3.45 25.92
N ARG A 192 -6.47 3.34 25.02
CA ARG A 192 -6.59 2.55 23.77
C ARG A 192 -6.66 1.06 24.05
N LEU A 193 -5.81 0.54 24.93
CA LEU A 193 -5.89 -0.85 25.38
C LEU A 193 -7.26 -1.13 26.02
N LYS A 194 -7.75 -0.22 26.87
CA LYS A 194 -9.09 -0.28 27.47
C LYS A 194 -10.24 -0.19 26.45
N LEU A 195 -10.08 0.57 25.37
CA LEU A 195 -11.08 0.68 24.29
C LEU A 195 -11.09 -0.56 23.39
N ALA A 196 -9.94 -1.15 23.10
CA ALA A 196 -9.83 -2.41 22.37
C ALA A 196 -10.57 -3.55 23.10
N GLU A 197 -10.62 -3.52 24.43
CA GLU A 197 -11.43 -4.43 25.25
C GLU A 197 -12.94 -4.24 25.08
N LEU A 198 -13.42 -2.99 24.97
CA LEU A 198 -14.85 -2.68 24.84
C LEU A 198 -15.40 -3.01 23.45
N ILE A 199 -14.58 -2.90 22.41
CA ILE A 199 -14.96 -3.22 21.02
C ILE A 199 -15.16 -4.73 20.84
N ASN A 200 -14.34 -5.56 21.52
CA ASN A 200 -14.48 -7.02 21.49
C ASN A 200 -15.78 -7.54 22.15
N ILE A 201 -16.46 -6.71 22.94
CA ILE A 201 -17.76 -7.03 23.57
C ILE A 201 -18.93 -6.57 22.69
N ARG A 202 -18.71 -5.65 21.74
CA ARG A 202 -19.74 -4.99 20.92
C ARG A 202 -19.75 -5.35 19.44
N GLU A 203 -19.13 -6.47 19.02
CA GLU A 203 -19.36 -7.03 17.68
C GLU A 203 -20.77 -7.66 17.51
N THR A 204 -21.79 -7.03 18.13
CA THR A 204 -23.21 -7.27 17.91
C THR A 204 -23.98 -5.98 17.63
N GLU A 205 -23.32 -4.81 17.54
CA GLU A 205 -23.96 -3.60 17.01
C GLU A 205 -23.99 -3.69 15.47
N VAL A 206 -25.21 -3.66 14.95
CA VAL A 206 -25.62 -3.68 13.53
C VAL A 206 -24.51 -3.12 12.64
N GLN A 207 -23.94 -3.99 11.81
CA GLN A 207 -22.93 -3.61 10.83
C GLN A 207 -23.57 -2.62 9.86
N ASP A 208 -23.35 -1.33 10.12
CA ASP A 208 -23.65 -0.22 9.23
C ASP A 208 -23.32 -0.63 7.79
N ASP A 209 -24.13 -0.19 6.85
CA ASP A 209 -24.17 -0.55 5.43
C ASP A 209 -22.78 -0.34 4.78
N LEU A 210 -21.85 -1.28 4.99
CA LEU A 210 -20.44 -1.16 4.65
C LEU A 210 -20.32 -1.07 3.13
N GLN A 211 -19.88 0.07 2.61
CA GLN A 211 -19.76 0.26 1.16
C GLN A 211 -18.42 -0.29 0.65
N LEU A 212 -17.33 -0.05 1.41
CA LEU A 212 -15.97 -0.39 1.00
C LEU A 212 -15.13 -0.91 2.16
N ILE A 213 -14.42 -2.00 1.92
CA ILE A 213 -13.30 -2.44 2.75
C ILE A 213 -11.99 -2.29 1.98
N VAL A 214 -11.00 -1.62 2.56
CA VAL A 214 -9.69 -1.36 1.97
C VAL A 214 -8.66 -2.23 2.69
N GLY A 215 -8.04 -3.16 1.96
CA GLY A 215 -6.90 -3.94 2.42
C GLY A 215 -5.59 -3.34 1.95
N VAL A 216 -4.80 -2.81 2.87
CA VAL A 216 -3.50 -2.18 2.61
C VAL A 216 -2.38 -3.18 2.81
N ARG A 217 -1.79 -3.67 1.72
CA ARG A 217 -0.62 -4.56 1.76
C ARG A 217 0.57 -3.78 2.27
N THR A 218 1.27 -4.36 3.24
CA THR A 218 2.39 -3.72 3.93
C THR A 218 3.44 -4.74 4.32
N ALA A 219 4.70 -4.33 4.34
CA ALA A 219 5.77 -5.09 4.96
C ALA A 219 5.72 -4.88 6.47
N VAL A 220 5.42 -5.93 7.23
CA VAL A 220 4.99 -5.79 8.63
C VAL A 220 6.08 -5.17 9.50
N VAL A 221 7.35 -5.53 9.30
CA VAL A 221 8.46 -5.00 10.11
C VAL A 221 8.95 -3.64 9.58
N THR A 222 9.25 -3.57 8.28
CA THR A 222 9.99 -2.43 7.71
C THR A 222 9.11 -1.24 7.33
N HIS A 223 7.80 -1.42 7.14
CA HIS A 223 6.89 -0.34 6.71
C HIS A 223 5.97 0.18 7.82
N PHE A 224 6.39 0.08 9.08
CA PHE A 224 5.64 0.67 10.19
C PHE A 224 5.40 2.18 10.01
N SER A 225 6.39 2.92 9.51
CA SER A 225 6.28 4.37 9.25
C SER A 225 5.21 4.72 8.21
N PHE A 226 5.05 3.89 7.16
CA PHE A 226 3.97 4.01 6.18
C PHE A 226 2.60 3.76 6.81
N ARG A 227 2.46 2.70 7.62
CA ARG A 227 1.21 2.45 8.36
C ARG A 227 0.84 3.62 9.27
N GLN A 228 1.82 4.20 9.98
CA GLN A 228 1.60 5.39 10.79
C GLN A 228 1.17 6.60 9.94
N ALA A 229 1.81 6.81 8.79
CA ALA A 229 1.42 7.88 7.86
C ALA A 229 -0.04 7.74 7.42
N ILE A 230 -0.46 6.54 7.04
CA ILE A 230 -1.82 6.23 6.60
C ILE A 230 -2.82 6.47 7.74
N ARG A 231 -2.54 5.97 8.95
CA ARG A 231 -3.39 6.17 10.15
C ARG A 231 -3.54 7.63 10.54
N GLU A 232 -2.49 8.43 10.36
CA GLU A 232 -2.47 9.86 10.65
C GLU A 232 -3.17 10.70 9.58
N THR A 233 -3.38 10.14 8.38
CA THR A 233 -3.84 10.90 7.21
C THR A 233 -5.17 10.37 6.68
N TRP A 234 -5.17 9.74 5.50
CA TRP A 234 -6.38 9.37 4.76
C TRP A 234 -7.17 8.23 5.40
N ALA A 235 -6.58 7.46 6.33
CA ALA A 235 -7.29 6.47 7.13
C ALA A 235 -7.56 6.94 8.58
N SER A 236 -7.30 8.22 8.89
CA SER A 236 -7.63 8.78 10.21
C SER A 236 -9.14 8.81 10.44
N LYS A 237 -9.57 8.73 11.71
CA LYS A 237 -11.00 8.78 12.07
C LYS A 237 -11.73 10.02 11.53
N SER A 238 -11.05 11.15 11.40
CA SER A 238 -11.61 12.40 10.86
C SER A 238 -11.69 12.43 9.33
N ALA A 239 -10.83 11.68 8.64
CA ALA A 239 -10.79 11.65 7.17
C ALA A 239 -11.57 10.48 6.57
N LEU A 240 -11.78 9.41 7.34
CA LEU A 240 -12.41 8.18 6.88
C LEU A 240 -13.92 8.38 6.66
N PRO A 241 -14.45 8.20 5.42
CA PRO A 241 -15.88 8.35 5.18
C PRO A 241 -16.71 7.25 5.85
N THR A 242 -17.98 7.55 6.16
CA THR A 242 -18.95 6.55 6.64
C THR A 242 -19.07 5.39 5.66
N GLY A 243 -19.15 4.16 6.19
CA GLY A 243 -19.24 2.95 5.38
C GLY A 243 -17.91 2.53 4.74
N VAL A 244 -16.77 3.02 5.25
CA VAL A 244 -15.43 2.56 4.85
C VAL A 244 -14.69 1.96 6.03
N LYS A 245 -14.04 0.81 5.80
CA LYS A 245 -13.12 0.18 6.77
C LYS A 245 -11.75 -0.01 6.13
N VAL A 246 -10.68 0.34 6.82
CA VAL A 246 -9.29 0.15 6.38
C VAL A 246 -8.61 -0.88 7.28
N ILE A 247 -7.89 -1.83 6.68
CA ILE A 247 -7.18 -2.91 7.39
C ILE A 247 -5.80 -3.10 6.74
N PHE A 248 -4.74 -3.20 7.53
CA PHE A 248 -3.38 -3.50 7.10
C PHE A 248 -3.14 -5.00 7.00
N LEU A 249 -2.47 -5.42 5.93
CA LEU A 249 -2.22 -6.83 5.57
C LEU A 249 -0.73 -7.14 5.70
N GLY A 250 -0.32 -7.58 6.89
CA GLY A 250 1.06 -7.88 7.23
C GLY A 250 1.50 -9.29 6.83
N CYS A 251 0.62 -10.31 6.95
CA CYS A 251 1.00 -11.75 6.94
C CYS A 251 2.05 -12.10 8.02
N ARG A 252 2.51 -13.36 8.05
CA ARG A 252 3.56 -13.82 8.98
C ARG A 252 4.95 -13.33 8.51
N PRO A 253 5.70 -12.55 9.30
CA PRO A 253 7.01 -12.05 8.88
C PRO A 253 8.01 -13.19 8.60
N ILE A 254 8.95 -12.96 7.69
CA ILE A 254 10.02 -13.92 7.36
C ILE A 254 11.36 -13.30 7.73
N ALA A 255 12.24 -14.08 8.35
CA ALA A 255 13.61 -13.66 8.64
C ALA A 255 14.62 -14.48 7.84
N THR A 256 15.70 -13.83 7.41
CA THR A 256 16.86 -14.51 6.86
C THR A 256 17.74 -15.00 8.01
N VAL A 257 17.98 -16.31 8.06
CA VAL A 257 18.79 -16.95 9.10
C VAL A 257 20.22 -17.10 8.59
N SER A 258 21.22 -16.57 9.32
CA SER A 258 22.63 -16.84 9.03
C SER A 258 23.03 -18.24 9.52
N LYS A 259 24.04 -18.86 8.90
CA LYS A 259 24.48 -20.21 9.27
C LYS A 259 25.36 -20.24 10.52
N ASP A 260 25.87 -19.10 10.96
CA ASP A 260 26.86 -19.00 12.04
C ASP A 260 26.20 -19.08 13.43
N GLU A 261 26.72 -19.92 14.31
CA GLU A 261 26.08 -20.22 15.61
C GLU A 261 26.07 -19.03 16.58
N GLY A 262 27.11 -18.20 16.57
CA GLY A 262 27.17 -16.98 17.39
C GLY A 262 26.11 -15.94 17.00
N ASP A 263 25.69 -15.96 15.75
CA ASP A 263 24.65 -15.08 15.22
C ASP A 263 23.22 -15.58 15.53
N LYS A 264 23.04 -16.88 15.82
CA LYS A 264 21.71 -17.48 16.06
C LYS A 264 21.03 -16.89 17.30
N LEU A 265 21.75 -16.77 18.42
CA LEU A 265 21.20 -16.22 19.67
C LEU A 265 20.78 -14.76 19.52
N THR A 266 21.61 -13.96 18.86
CA THR A 266 21.34 -12.54 18.58
C THR A 266 20.16 -12.40 17.62
N GLN A 267 20.07 -13.24 16.58
CA GLN A 267 18.91 -13.28 15.68
C GLN A 267 17.64 -13.66 16.42
N GLU A 268 17.65 -14.70 17.25
CA GLU A 268 16.46 -15.08 18.03
C GLU A 268 15.99 -13.96 18.96
N ALA A 269 16.90 -13.21 19.58
CA ALA A 269 16.55 -12.05 20.41
C ALA A 269 15.91 -10.92 19.57
N GLU A 270 16.45 -10.60 18.40
CA GLU A 270 15.87 -9.59 17.50
C GLU A 270 14.50 -10.01 16.96
N LEU A 271 14.35 -11.28 16.61
CA LEU A 271 13.08 -11.86 16.18
C LEU A 271 12.00 -11.76 17.25
N ARG A 272 12.36 -11.99 18.51
CA ARG A 272 11.45 -11.79 19.64
C ARG A 272 11.03 -10.32 19.74
N LYS A 273 11.96 -9.37 19.65
CA LYS A 273 11.64 -7.93 19.70
C LYS A 273 10.67 -7.51 18.59
N TRP A 274 10.88 -7.98 17.36
CA TRP A 274 9.96 -7.69 16.26
C TRP A 274 8.57 -8.21 16.55
N TRP A 275 8.47 -9.46 16.99
CA TRP A 275 7.20 -10.07 17.31
C TRP A 275 6.47 -9.34 18.46
N GLU A 276 7.18 -8.97 19.54
CA GLU A 276 6.61 -8.19 20.66
C GLU A 276 6.03 -6.87 20.18
N ALA A 277 6.75 -6.20 19.30
CA ALA A 277 6.35 -4.91 18.76
C ALA A 277 5.16 -5.04 17.80
N ILE A 278 5.10 -6.11 16.98
CA ILE A 278 3.94 -6.43 16.13
C ILE A 278 2.69 -6.65 16.98
N GLU A 279 2.78 -7.48 18.01
CA GLU A 279 1.63 -7.76 18.88
C GLU A 279 1.17 -6.51 19.64
N LEU A 280 2.10 -5.68 20.09
CA LEU A 280 1.75 -4.40 20.68
C LEU A 280 1.04 -3.50 19.66
N GLU A 281 1.52 -3.43 18.41
CA GLU A 281 0.84 -2.66 17.36
C GLU A 281 -0.58 -3.18 17.11
N LYS A 282 -0.75 -4.50 16.95
CA LYS A 282 -2.07 -5.13 16.77
C LYS A 282 -3.02 -4.77 17.89
N ARG A 283 -2.58 -4.84 19.15
CA ARG A 283 -3.39 -4.50 20.33
C ARG A 283 -3.72 -3.00 20.39
N VAL A 284 -2.80 -2.13 20.00
CA VAL A 284 -2.98 -0.67 20.10
C VAL A 284 -3.92 -0.14 19.02
N TYR A 285 -3.85 -0.67 17.81
CA TYR A 285 -4.58 -0.14 16.66
C TYR A 285 -5.76 -1.01 16.20
N GLY A 286 -5.71 -2.33 16.43
CA GLY A 286 -6.79 -3.26 16.08
C GLY A 286 -7.05 -3.39 14.57
N ASP A 287 -6.12 -2.92 13.73
CA ASP A 287 -6.29 -2.77 12.29
C ASP A 287 -5.24 -3.53 11.46
N LEU A 288 -4.37 -4.31 12.10
CA LEU A 288 -3.28 -5.07 11.46
C LEU A 288 -3.55 -6.57 11.53
N LEU A 289 -3.65 -7.21 10.36
CA LEU A 289 -3.76 -8.67 10.24
C LEU A 289 -2.41 -9.28 9.91
N THR A 290 -2.02 -10.31 10.68
CA THR A 290 -0.79 -11.08 10.47
C THR A 290 -1.11 -12.56 10.37
N ASP A 291 -1.19 -13.26 11.49
CA ASP A 291 -1.49 -14.70 11.59
C ASP A 291 -2.96 -15.03 11.27
N GLU A 292 -3.86 -14.05 11.31
CA GLU A 292 -5.22 -14.18 10.78
C GLU A 292 -5.24 -14.44 9.26
N LEU A 293 -4.15 -14.07 8.57
CA LEU A 293 -3.94 -14.38 7.17
C LEU A 293 -2.94 -15.54 7.07
N ASP A 294 -3.37 -16.65 6.46
CA ASP A 294 -2.52 -17.82 6.26
C ASP A 294 -1.54 -17.61 5.09
N CYS A 295 -0.59 -16.70 5.27
CA CYS A 295 0.41 -16.29 4.29
C CYS A 295 1.70 -15.85 4.97
N ASP A 296 2.77 -15.76 4.17
CA ASP A 296 4.06 -15.25 4.61
C ASP A 296 4.33 -13.85 4.00
N ASP A 297 4.98 -12.98 4.75
CA ASP A 297 5.36 -11.64 4.33
C ASP A 297 6.61 -11.69 3.43
N SER A 298 6.37 -11.95 2.15
CA SER A 298 7.38 -11.89 1.10
C SER A 298 6.77 -11.30 -0.16
N TYR A 299 7.55 -10.54 -0.91
CA TYR A 299 7.11 -10.04 -2.20
C TYR A 299 6.73 -11.17 -3.17
N SER A 300 7.45 -12.29 -3.17
CA SER A 300 7.12 -13.47 -3.99
C SER A 300 5.82 -14.16 -3.58
N ARG A 301 5.20 -13.74 -2.47
CA ARG A 301 3.93 -14.24 -1.93
C ARG A 301 2.82 -13.19 -1.96
N LEU A 302 3.00 -12.06 -2.65
CA LEU A 302 2.04 -10.96 -2.67
C LEU A 302 0.66 -11.41 -3.18
N ALA A 303 0.62 -12.26 -4.21
CA ALA A 303 -0.63 -12.86 -4.70
C ALA A 303 -1.36 -13.72 -3.66
N ASP A 304 -0.62 -14.43 -2.81
CA ASP A 304 -1.20 -15.20 -1.72
C ASP A 304 -1.73 -14.28 -0.61
N LYS A 305 -0.97 -13.24 -0.24
CA LYS A 305 -1.42 -12.16 0.67
C LYS A 305 -2.75 -11.54 0.20
N THR A 306 -2.84 -11.18 -1.08
CA THR A 306 -4.07 -10.66 -1.70
C THR A 306 -5.22 -11.68 -1.62
N LYS A 307 -4.98 -12.94 -2.01
CA LYS A 307 -5.99 -14.00 -1.98
C LYS A 307 -6.51 -14.29 -0.57
N GLN A 308 -5.65 -14.31 0.43
CA GLN A 308 -6.05 -14.53 1.83
C GLN A 308 -6.84 -13.35 2.38
N PHE A 309 -6.48 -12.11 2.03
CA PHE A 309 -7.31 -10.95 2.36
C PHE A 309 -8.70 -11.02 1.73
N LEU A 310 -8.82 -11.39 0.45
CA LEU A 310 -10.11 -11.55 -0.21
C LEU A 310 -10.98 -12.62 0.48
N ARG A 311 -10.37 -13.70 0.97
CA ARG A 311 -11.05 -14.73 1.78
C ARG A 311 -11.51 -14.19 3.14
N PHE A 312 -10.65 -13.45 3.84
CA PHE A 312 -10.99 -12.78 5.10
C PHE A 312 -12.16 -11.80 4.89
N ALA A 313 -12.08 -10.91 3.90
CA ALA A 313 -13.12 -9.93 3.60
C ALA A 313 -14.47 -10.61 3.28
N ALA A 314 -14.47 -11.68 2.48
CA ALA A 314 -15.70 -12.43 2.17
C ALA A 314 -16.34 -13.09 3.40
N THR A 315 -15.54 -13.46 4.40
CA THR A 315 -15.99 -14.20 5.60
C THR A 315 -16.42 -13.24 6.71
N ASN A 316 -15.60 -12.23 7.00
CA ASN A 316 -15.76 -11.31 8.13
C ASN A 316 -16.54 -10.04 7.77
N HIS A 317 -16.60 -9.69 6.49
CA HIS A 317 -17.29 -8.50 5.99
C HIS A 317 -18.21 -8.82 4.81
N PRO A 318 -19.10 -9.83 4.93
CA PRO A 318 -19.88 -10.33 3.80
C PRO A 318 -20.86 -9.30 3.24
N THR A 319 -21.28 -8.30 4.01
CA THR A 319 -22.22 -7.25 3.59
C THR A 319 -21.55 -6.12 2.81
N ALA A 320 -20.22 -6.06 2.76
CA ALA A 320 -19.54 -5.00 2.02
C ALA A 320 -19.88 -5.06 0.53
N LYS A 321 -20.10 -3.91 -0.13
CA LYS A 321 -20.36 -3.89 -1.58
C LYS A 321 -19.11 -4.07 -2.42
N PHE A 322 -18.03 -3.41 -2.02
CA PHE A 322 -16.75 -3.42 -2.71
C PHE A 322 -15.58 -3.71 -1.77
N VAL A 323 -14.52 -4.26 -2.35
CA VAL A 323 -13.21 -4.43 -1.72
C VAL A 323 -12.19 -3.70 -2.55
N MET A 324 -11.35 -2.89 -1.92
CA MET A 324 -10.17 -2.30 -2.51
C MET A 324 -8.93 -2.98 -1.94
N VAL A 325 -7.99 -3.33 -2.81
CA VAL A 325 -6.64 -3.72 -2.41
C VAL A 325 -5.72 -2.57 -2.77
N ALA A 326 -4.82 -2.19 -1.87
CA ALA A 326 -3.91 -1.06 -2.01
C ALA A 326 -2.52 -1.41 -1.47
N ASP A 327 -1.48 -0.76 -1.96
CA ASP A 327 -0.16 -0.73 -1.32
C ASP A 327 -0.11 0.32 -0.19
N ASP A 328 0.94 0.29 0.62
CA ASP A 328 1.14 1.23 1.73
C ASP A 328 1.93 2.49 1.37
N ASP A 329 2.45 2.59 0.15
CA ASP A 329 3.21 3.71 -0.39
C ASP A 329 2.36 4.60 -1.32
N LEU A 330 1.13 4.89 -0.89
CA LEU A 330 0.19 5.70 -1.65
C LEU A 330 -0.69 6.60 -0.77
N TYR A 331 -1.26 7.62 -1.40
CA TYR A 331 -2.26 8.50 -0.81
C TYR A 331 -3.62 8.27 -1.47
N LEU A 332 -4.70 8.13 -0.68
CA LEU A 332 -6.07 7.92 -1.20
C LEU A 332 -7.03 9.05 -0.83
N ARG A 333 -7.81 9.50 -1.81
CA ARG A 333 -8.99 10.34 -1.64
C ARG A 333 -10.24 9.48 -1.47
N LEU A 334 -10.39 8.86 -0.29
CA LEU A 334 -11.50 7.94 -0.03
C LEU A 334 -12.88 8.61 -0.16
N ASP A 335 -12.98 9.92 0.08
CA ASP A 335 -14.18 10.73 -0.21
C ASP A 335 -14.58 10.65 -1.68
N LYS A 336 -13.62 10.76 -2.60
CA LYS A 336 -13.84 10.68 -4.04
C LYS A 336 -14.07 9.25 -4.51
N VAL A 337 -13.35 8.28 -3.94
CA VAL A 337 -13.52 6.85 -4.24
C VAL A 337 -14.96 6.44 -3.95
N ILE A 338 -15.47 6.69 -2.75
CA ILE A 338 -16.82 6.29 -2.34
C ILE A 338 -17.89 6.98 -3.17
N ALA A 339 -17.76 8.30 -3.39
CA ALA A 339 -18.71 9.04 -4.21
C ALA A 339 -18.80 8.48 -5.65
N ARG A 340 -17.71 7.92 -6.19
CA ARG A 340 -17.73 7.26 -7.51
C ARG A 340 -18.32 5.86 -7.44
N LEU A 341 -17.95 5.05 -6.45
CA LEU A 341 -18.50 3.70 -6.29
C LEU A 341 -20.01 3.70 -6.06
N GLN A 342 -20.54 4.69 -5.34
CA GLN A 342 -21.98 4.85 -5.09
C GLN A 342 -22.79 5.22 -6.34
N ARG A 343 -22.14 5.77 -7.38
CA ARG A 343 -22.78 6.13 -8.65
C ARG A 343 -22.73 5.01 -9.69
N LEU A 344 -22.17 3.86 -9.35
CA LEU A 344 -22.14 2.72 -10.27
C LEU A 344 -23.53 2.09 -10.37
N ASP A 345 -24.08 2.04 -11.58
CA ASP A 345 -25.37 1.39 -11.86
C ASP A 345 -25.35 -0.12 -11.55
N GLN A 346 -24.16 -0.74 -11.56
CA GLN A 346 -23.96 -2.16 -11.29
C GLN A 346 -22.90 -2.39 -10.22
N SER A 347 -23.32 -2.91 -9.05
CA SER A 347 -22.43 -3.24 -7.92
C SER A 347 -21.89 -4.68 -7.94
N LYS A 348 -22.03 -5.39 -9.07
CA LYS A 348 -21.62 -6.79 -9.26
C LYS A 348 -20.73 -6.90 -10.48
N ARG A 349 -19.93 -7.97 -10.56
CA ARG A 349 -19.01 -8.24 -11.68
C ARG A 349 -18.14 -7.02 -12.03
N TYR A 350 -17.68 -6.33 -10.99
CA TYR A 350 -16.87 -5.13 -11.10
C TYR A 350 -15.43 -5.46 -10.73
N TYR A 351 -14.52 -5.16 -11.65
CA TYR A 351 -13.07 -5.18 -11.44
C TYR A 351 -12.52 -3.92 -12.09
N ALA A 352 -11.84 -3.07 -11.33
CA ALA A 352 -11.35 -1.79 -11.85
C ALA A 352 -10.04 -1.34 -11.21
N GLY A 353 -9.32 -0.46 -11.88
CA GLY A 353 -8.08 0.16 -11.39
C GLY A 353 -7.37 0.90 -12.51
N HIS A 354 -6.06 1.07 -12.41
CA HIS A 354 -5.27 1.64 -13.50
C HIS A 354 -4.93 0.54 -14.52
N VAL A 355 -5.50 0.62 -15.73
CA VAL A 355 -5.44 -0.43 -16.76
C VAL A 355 -4.75 0.11 -18.00
N ARG A 356 -3.42 0.05 -18.04
CA ARG A 356 -2.60 0.60 -19.15
C ARG A 356 -2.98 0.05 -20.53
N ALA A 357 -3.45 -1.19 -20.61
CA ALA A 357 -3.89 -1.75 -21.89
C ALA A 357 -5.10 -1.01 -22.50
N ILE A 358 -5.89 -0.35 -21.66
CA ILE A 358 -7.07 0.43 -22.07
C ILE A 358 -6.75 1.92 -22.05
N GLU A 359 -6.14 2.42 -20.97
CA GLU A 359 -5.79 3.83 -20.82
C GLU A 359 -4.73 4.20 -21.85
N ASP A 360 -3.59 3.49 -21.86
CA ASP A 360 -2.46 3.77 -22.74
C ASP A 360 -2.54 3.12 -24.12
N ALA A 361 -3.64 2.43 -24.44
CA ALA A 361 -3.78 1.55 -25.62
C ALA A 361 -2.56 0.62 -25.85
N THR A 362 -1.85 0.27 -24.77
CA THR A 362 -0.55 -0.41 -24.85
C THR A 362 -0.69 -1.84 -24.33
N LYS A 363 -0.55 -2.81 -25.23
CA LYS A 363 -0.48 -4.23 -24.84
C LYS A 363 0.79 -4.50 -24.04
N GLN A 364 0.62 -5.06 -22.85
CA GLN A 364 1.75 -5.43 -22.00
C GLN A 364 2.26 -6.83 -22.37
N ARG A 365 3.59 -7.00 -22.32
CA ARG A 365 4.26 -8.28 -22.56
C ARG A 365 4.86 -8.80 -21.25
N PRO A 366 4.89 -10.12 -21.04
CA PRO A 366 5.55 -10.72 -19.89
C PRO A 366 7.06 -10.45 -19.94
N ILE A 367 7.64 -10.01 -18.83
CA ILE A 367 9.09 -9.76 -18.75
C ILE A 367 9.81 -11.09 -18.66
N ARG A 368 10.68 -11.38 -19.65
CA ARG A 368 11.40 -12.65 -19.77
C ARG A 368 12.84 -12.60 -19.24
N ASP A 369 13.27 -11.47 -18.68
CA ASP A 369 14.58 -11.35 -18.02
C ASP A 369 14.53 -11.96 -16.61
N PRO A 370 15.30 -13.04 -16.32
CA PRO A 370 15.35 -13.68 -15.01
C PRO A 370 15.83 -12.78 -13.87
N ASN A 371 16.51 -11.66 -14.18
CA ASN A 371 16.98 -10.70 -13.18
C ASN A 371 15.92 -9.66 -12.81
N SER A 372 14.81 -9.59 -13.57
CA SER A 372 13.71 -8.70 -13.26
C SER A 372 12.91 -9.23 -12.08
N ARG A 373 12.52 -8.32 -11.18
CA ARG A 373 11.57 -8.62 -10.09
C ARG A 373 10.22 -9.15 -10.59
N ASN A 374 9.85 -8.78 -11.81
CA ASN A 374 8.60 -9.17 -12.46
C ASN A 374 8.85 -10.25 -13.53
N TYR A 375 9.90 -11.05 -13.38
CA TYR A 375 10.22 -12.15 -14.28
C TYR A 375 9.07 -13.16 -14.35
N LEU A 376 8.61 -13.45 -15.57
CA LEU A 376 7.65 -14.48 -15.86
C LEU A 376 8.21 -15.44 -16.90
N SER A 377 8.48 -16.68 -16.49
CA SER A 377 9.03 -17.70 -17.40
C SER A 377 7.98 -18.17 -18.42
N ASN A 378 8.43 -18.70 -19.57
CA ASN A 378 7.53 -19.33 -20.56
C ASN A 378 6.78 -20.53 -19.96
N ALA A 379 7.39 -21.24 -19.00
CA ALA A 379 6.76 -22.37 -18.31
C ALA A 379 5.60 -21.93 -17.41
N GLN A 380 5.69 -20.76 -16.78
CA GLN A 380 4.60 -20.19 -15.97
C GLN A 380 3.52 -19.55 -16.84
N TYR A 381 3.90 -18.89 -17.94
CA TYR A 381 2.98 -18.21 -18.84
C TYR A 381 3.52 -18.23 -20.27
N ALA A 382 2.93 -19.08 -21.11
CA ALA A 382 3.41 -19.35 -22.46
C ALA A 382 3.06 -18.26 -23.49
N LEU A 383 2.04 -17.43 -23.23
CA LEU A 383 1.60 -16.41 -24.20
C LEU A 383 2.56 -15.21 -24.22
N ASN A 384 2.67 -14.56 -25.37
CA ASN A 384 3.55 -13.40 -25.57
C ASN A 384 2.91 -12.06 -25.16
N GLU A 385 1.61 -12.07 -24.87
CA GLU A 385 0.85 -10.89 -24.44
C GLU A 385 0.13 -11.21 -23.13
N LEU A 386 0.15 -10.26 -22.20
CA LEU A 386 -0.65 -10.30 -20.99
C LEU A 386 -2.07 -9.82 -21.30
N PRO A 387 -3.12 -10.38 -20.64
CA PRO A 387 -4.45 -9.78 -20.74
C PRO A 387 -4.43 -8.36 -20.16
N PRO A 388 -5.43 -7.51 -20.45
CA PRO A 388 -5.65 -6.31 -19.65
C PRO A 388 -5.76 -6.66 -18.16
N PHE A 389 -5.09 -5.89 -17.30
CA PHE A 389 -5.15 -6.02 -15.84
C PHE A 389 -5.05 -4.65 -15.17
N ALA A 390 -5.62 -4.53 -13.98
CA ALA A 390 -5.42 -3.36 -13.12
C ALA A 390 -4.04 -3.49 -12.43
N LEU A 391 -3.20 -2.47 -12.56
CA LEU A 391 -1.85 -2.45 -12.00
C LEU A 391 -1.84 -2.59 -10.47
N GLY A 392 -0.75 -3.17 -9.96
CA GLY A 392 -0.61 -3.59 -8.57
C GLY A 392 -0.93 -2.57 -7.49
N ALA A 393 -0.56 -1.29 -7.62
CA ALA A 393 -0.64 -0.37 -6.46
C ALA A 393 -2.04 -0.20 -5.86
N ASN A 394 -3.11 -0.27 -6.66
CA ASN A 394 -4.46 -0.42 -6.13
C ASN A 394 -5.47 -0.87 -7.19
N PHE A 395 -6.46 -1.64 -6.75
CA PHE A 395 -7.59 -2.07 -7.57
C PHE A 395 -8.83 -2.34 -6.73
N PHE A 396 -9.99 -2.39 -7.40
CA PHE A 396 -11.32 -2.55 -6.83
C PHE A 396 -11.97 -3.83 -7.35
N LEU A 397 -12.65 -4.54 -6.47
CA LEU A 397 -13.47 -5.71 -6.77
C LEU A 397 -14.85 -5.55 -6.14
N SER A 398 -15.91 -5.93 -6.85
CA SER A 398 -17.22 -6.14 -6.21
C SER A 398 -17.19 -7.40 -5.35
N MET A 399 -18.04 -7.44 -4.32
CA MET A 399 -18.04 -8.54 -3.34
C MET A 399 -18.37 -9.92 -3.94
N ASP A 400 -19.10 -10.00 -5.05
CA ASP A 400 -19.31 -11.27 -5.77
C ASP A 400 -18.02 -11.82 -6.39
N CYS A 401 -17.16 -10.96 -6.93
CA CYS A 401 -15.82 -11.33 -7.39
C CYS A 401 -14.94 -11.81 -6.23
N VAL A 402 -14.98 -11.10 -5.10
CA VAL A 402 -14.25 -11.47 -3.87
C VAL A 402 -14.70 -12.83 -3.34
N ARG A 403 -16.01 -13.08 -3.28
CA ARG A 403 -16.56 -14.38 -2.88
C ARG A 403 -16.17 -15.50 -3.83
N PHE A 404 -16.07 -15.23 -5.13
CA PHE A 404 -15.58 -16.23 -6.08
C PHE A 404 -14.14 -16.64 -5.77
N VAL A 405 -13.25 -15.66 -5.54
CA VAL A 405 -11.85 -15.95 -5.17
C VAL A 405 -11.81 -16.72 -3.85
N ALA A 406 -12.55 -16.28 -2.83
CA ALA A 406 -12.62 -16.94 -1.53
C ALA A 406 -13.07 -18.41 -1.64
N ARG A 407 -14.11 -18.70 -2.43
CA ARG A 407 -14.62 -20.08 -2.63
C ARG A 407 -13.65 -20.96 -3.41
N ASN A 408 -12.86 -20.38 -4.31
CA ASN A 408 -11.96 -21.11 -5.21
C ASN A 408 -10.47 -20.98 -4.84
N HIS A 409 -10.13 -20.42 -3.68
CA HIS A 409 -8.75 -20.06 -3.30
C HIS A 409 -7.73 -21.21 -3.40
N ARG A 410 -8.16 -22.47 -3.20
CA ARG A 410 -7.29 -23.66 -3.34
C ARG A 410 -7.02 -24.06 -4.79
N ARG A 411 -7.88 -23.67 -5.74
CA ARG A 411 -7.80 -24.00 -7.16
C ARG A 411 -7.17 -22.87 -7.98
N LEU A 412 -7.33 -21.63 -7.53
CA LEU A 412 -6.75 -20.46 -8.16
C LEU A 412 -5.24 -20.40 -7.89
N ARG A 413 -4.44 -20.54 -8.96
CA ARG A 413 -2.98 -20.42 -8.93
C ARG A 413 -2.57 -18.97 -9.16
N ASP A 414 -1.46 -18.56 -8.54
CA ASP A 414 -0.82 -17.29 -8.84
C ASP A 414 0.27 -17.44 -9.91
N LEU A 415 0.77 -16.30 -10.38
CA LEU A 415 1.91 -16.19 -11.30
C LEU A 415 3.17 -15.71 -10.56
N GLY A 416 3.64 -16.48 -9.57
CA GLY A 416 4.93 -16.20 -8.92
C GLY A 416 4.92 -14.95 -8.05
N GLY A 417 3.79 -14.69 -7.39
CA GLY A 417 3.61 -13.53 -6.53
C GLY A 417 3.08 -12.28 -7.23
N MET A 418 3.03 -12.22 -8.57
CA MET A 418 2.43 -11.09 -9.31
C MET A 418 0.90 -11.09 -9.17
N ASP A 419 0.41 -10.35 -8.20
CA ASP A 419 -0.99 -10.42 -7.80
C ASP A 419 -1.93 -9.67 -8.74
N ASP A 420 -1.47 -8.57 -9.34
CA ASP A 420 -2.17 -7.81 -10.37
C ASP A 420 -2.56 -8.67 -11.58
N ILE A 421 -1.60 -9.39 -12.16
CA ILE A 421 -1.85 -10.32 -13.28
C ILE A 421 -2.67 -11.53 -12.81
N SER A 422 -2.38 -12.07 -11.61
CA SER A 422 -3.09 -13.23 -11.08
C SER A 422 -4.58 -12.94 -10.87
N VAL A 423 -4.91 -11.80 -10.24
CA VAL A 423 -6.30 -11.36 -10.03
C VAL A 423 -7.01 -11.18 -11.37
N ALA A 424 -6.38 -10.57 -12.37
CA ALA A 424 -6.98 -10.43 -13.69
C ALA A 424 -7.34 -11.78 -14.32
N LEU A 425 -6.44 -12.78 -14.24
CA LEU A 425 -6.73 -14.13 -14.73
C LEU A 425 -7.87 -14.81 -13.97
N TRP A 426 -7.94 -14.63 -12.64
CA TRP A 426 -9.06 -15.14 -11.85
C TRP A 426 -10.38 -14.48 -12.25
N MET A 427 -10.38 -13.17 -12.49
CA MET A 427 -11.57 -12.43 -12.95
C MET A 427 -12.01 -12.87 -14.35
N LEU A 428 -11.06 -13.11 -15.26
CA LEU A 428 -11.34 -13.60 -16.61
C LEU A 428 -11.99 -14.98 -16.61
N SER A 429 -11.66 -15.86 -15.65
CA SER A 429 -12.34 -17.15 -15.49
C SER A 429 -13.84 -17.01 -15.21
N MET A 430 -14.27 -15.84 -14.74
CA MET A 430 -15.66 -15.49 -14.53
C MET A 430 -16.25 -14.64 -15.67
N GLN A 431 -15.49 -14.31 -16.72
CA GLN A 431 -15.81 -13.29 -17.73
C GLN A 431 -15.99 -11.87 -17.16
N VAL A 432 -15.17 -11.52 -16.16
CA VAL A 432 -15.08 -10.15 -15.63
C VAL A 432 -13.80 -9.53 -16.17
N HIS A 433 -13.94 -8.43 -16.91
CA HIS A 433 -12.83 -7.70 -17.51
C HIS A 433 -12.52 -6.44 -16.69
N PRO A 434 -11.24 -6.04 -16.56
CA PRO A 434 -10.88 -4.82 -15.85
C PRO A 434 -11.43 -3.58 -16.54
N LYS A 435 -11.87 -2.61 -15.74
CA LYS A 435 -12.31 -1.29 -16.19
C LYS A 435 -11.35 -0.21 -15.67
N PRO A 436 -11.03 0.83 -16.46
CA PRO A 436 -10.28 1.98 -15.96
C PRO A 436 -11.03 2.65 -14.80
N PHE A 437 -10.28 3.06 -13.79
CA PHE A 437 -10.75 3.93 -12.72
C PHE A 437 -9.95 5.24 -12.78
N ASN A 438 -10.55 6.30 -13.32
CA ASN A 438 -9.83 7.54 -13.60
C ASN A 438 -9.25 8.19 -12.33
N GLY A 439 -8.07 8.79 -12.44
CA GLY A 439 -7.43 9.52 -11.33
C GLY A 439 -6.53 8.64 -10.45
N LEU A 440 -6.19 7.43 -10.88
CA LEU A 440 -5.14 6.62 -10.28
C LEU A 440 -3.83 6.85 -11.04
N ASN A 441 -2.76 7.19 -10.33
CA ASN A 441 -1.46 7.41 -10.95
C ASN A 441 -0.29 6.94 -10.08
N TYR A 442 0.85 6.75 -10.74
CA TYR A 442 2.09 6.20 -10.19
C TYR A 442 3.17 7.26 -10.32
N LEU A 443 3.83 7.62 -9.23
CA LEU A 443 4.84 8.67 -9.30
C LEU A 443 6.10 8.21 -10.04
N ASN A 444 6.42 6.92 -10.06
CA ASN A 444 7.60 6.41 -10.77
C ASN A 444 7.46 6.54 -12.31
N SER A 445 6.24 6.35 -12.82
CA SER A 445 5.93 6.34 -14.25
C SER A 445 5.20 7.58 -14.76
N GLY A 446 4.53 8.35 -13.91
CA GLY A 446 3.67 9.48 -14.29
C GLY A 446 3.97 10.80 -13.55
N THR A 447 3.07 11.77 -13.68
CA THR A 447 3.13 13.10 -13.03
C THR A 447 2.20 13.24 -11.84
N CYS A 448 2.58 14.10 -10.90
CA CYS A 448 1.59 14.59 -9.95
C CYS A 448 0.58 15.48 -10.72
N ARG A 449 -0.72 15.19 -10.62
CA ARG A 449 -1.81 16.02 -11.14
C ARG A 449 -2.83 16.32 -10.05
N ASP A 450 -3.51 17.46 -10.15
CA ASP A 450 -4.43 17.94 -9.11
C ASP A 450 -5.80 17.24 -9.09
N ASP A 451 -6.12 16.46 -10.13
CA ASP A 451 -7.34 15.69 -10.29
C ASP A 451 -7.25 14.26 -9.73
N LEU A 452 -6.09 13.88 -9.16
CA LEU A 452 -5.83 12.52 -8.71
C LEU A 452 -6.69 12.12 -7.50
N VAL A 453 -7.19 10.89 -7.57
CA VAL A 453 -7.86 10.16 -6.49
C VAL A 453 -6.87 9.29 -5.73
N SER A 454 -5.84 8.78 -6.41
CA SER A 454 -4.73 8.05 -5.82
C SER A 454 -3.41 8.46 -6.46
N LEU A 455 -2.38 8.63 -5.64
CA LEU A 455 -0.99 8.75 -6.07
C LEU A 455 -0.14 7.71 -5.34
N SER A 456 0.47 6.80 -6.10
CA SER A 456 1.27 5.67 -5.61
C SER A 456 2.77 5.86 -5.89
N ASP A 457 3.61 4.96 -5.38
CA ASP A 457 5.07 5.04 -5.38
C ASP A 457 5.61 6.26 -4.61
N ILE A 458 4.91 6.67 -3.55
CA ILE A 458 5.27 7.85 -2.76
C ILE A 458 5.84 7.50 -1.39
N HIS A 459 6.73 8.36 -0.89
CA HIS A 459 7.36 8.27 0.41
C HIS A 459 6.36 8.60 1.55
N GLU A 460 6.59 8.11 2.78
CA GLU A 460 5.64 8.28 3.88
C GLU A 460 5.47 9.75 4.34
N SER A 461 6.45 10.61 4.06
CA SER A 461 6.36 12.06 4.26
C SER A 461 5.45 12.71 3.21
N ALA A 462 5.51 12.25 1.96
CA ALA A 462 4.65 12.76 0.89
C ALA A 462 3.18 12.46 1.16
N ILE A 463 2.85 11.29 1.71
CA ILE A 463 1.49 10.96 2.16
C ILE A 463 0.95 12.05 3.11
N ARG A 464 1.78 12.53 4.04
CA ARG A 464 1.41 13.57 5.01
C ARG A 464 1.32 14.95 4.39
N VAL A 465 2.30 15.33 3.57
CA VAL A 465 2.28 16.62 2.85
C VAL A 465 1.03 16.73 1.98
N ILE A 466 0.71 15.68 1.22
CA ILE A 466 -0.50 15.62 0.41
C ILE A 466 -1.75 15.79 1.29
N HIS A 467 -1.79 15.12 2.45
CA HIS A 467 -2.90 15.26 3.39
C HIS A 467 -3.07 16.70 3.87
N THR A 468 -1.98 17.33 4.32
CA THR A 468 -1.97 18.72 4.78
C THR A 468 -2.43 19.68 3.67
N ASN A 469 -1.94 19.49 2.44
CA ASN A 469 -2.38 20.26 1.29
C ASN A 469 -3.91 20.20 1.14
N ILE A 470 -4.50 19.00 1.22
CA ILE A 470 -5.96 18.83 1.08
C ILE A 470 -6.71 19.47 2.26
N GLN A 471 -6.23 19.30 3.50
CA GLN A 471 -6.84 19.90 4.69
C GLN A 471 -6.86 21.43 4.60
N GLU A 472 -5.79 22.02 4.08
CA GLU A 472 -5.66 23.46 3.89
C GLU A 472 -6.27 23.98 2.58
N ARG A 473 -7.03 23.14 1.87
CA ARG A 473 -7.67 23.47 0.58
C ARG A 473 -6.68 23.88 -0.50
N ARG A 474 -5.43 23.44 -0.38
CA ARG A 474 -4.40 23.52 -1.42
C ARG A 474 -4.59 22.36 -2.41
N ARG A 475 -3.94 22.49 -3.58
CA ARG A 475 -3.96 21.47 -4.62
C ARG A 475 -3.10 20.27 -4.21
N ILE A 476 -3.39 19.06 -4.71
CA ILE A 476 -2.71 17.84 -4.25
C ILE A 476 -1.19 17.93 -4.49
N CYS A 477 -0.79 18.56 -5.60
CA CYS A 477 0.60 18.71 -6.04
C CYS A 477 1.23 20.04 -5.59
N HIS A 478 0.61 20.74 -4.64
CA HIS A 478 1.22 21.94 -4.09
C HIS A 478 2.57 21.61 -3.42
N ASP A 479 3.60 22.40 -3.76
CA ASP A 479 5.01 22.19 -3.39
C ASP A 479 5.57 20.81 -3.79
N PHE A 480 5.04 20.21 -4.86
CA PHE A 480 5.49 18.92 -5.35
C PHE A 480 6.96 18.95 -5.79
N GLN A 481 7.76 18.09 -5.19
CA GLN A 481 9.14 17.82 -5.60
C GLN A 481 9.32 16.32 -5.81
N ARG A 482 9.51 15.89 -7.07
CA ARG A 482 9.48 14.48 -7.46
C ARG A 482 10.40 13.61 -6.62
N ARG A 483 11.67 13.99 -6.43
CA ARG A 483 12.63 13.15 -5.68
C ARG A 483 12.40 13.11 -4.18
N VAL A 484 11.79 14.14 -3.61
CA VAL A 484 11.40 14.16 -2.19
C VAL A 484 10.16 13.28 -1.97
N TRP A 485 9.26 13.25 -2.96
CA TRP A 485 8.00 12.52 -2.85
C TRP A 485 8.09 11.08 -3.33
N LEU A 486 8.97 10.76 -4.29
CA LEU A 486 9.13 9.42 -4.84
C LEU A 486 9.75 8.50 -3.80
N ARG A 487 9.14 7.32 -3.64
CA ARG A 487 9.69 6.26 -2.81
C ARG A 487 11.03 5.79 -3.39
N GLN A 488 12.08 5.81 -2.56
CA GLN A 488 13.38 5.25 -2.94
C GLN A 488 13.30 3.70 -2.91
N GLY A 489 13.91 3.06 -3.91
CA GLY A 489 13.90 1.61 -4.01
C GLY A 489 14.59 0.94 -2.82
N ILE A 490 13.95 -0.07 -2.23
CA ILE A 490 14.60 -0.97 -1.27
C ILE A 490 15.58 -1.84 -2.07
N GLY A 491 16.86 -1.77 -1.71
CA GLY A 491 17.92 -2.58 -2.31
C GLY A 491 17.59 -4.07 -2.33
N ALA A 492 18.11 -4.78 -3.32
CA ALA A 492 17.86 -6.19 -3.55
C ALA A 492 18.12 -7.04 -2.27
N SER A 493 17.19 -7.93 -1.97
CA SER A 493 17.29 -8.90 -0.87
C SER A 493 18.54 -9.77 -1.01
N ASN A 494 19.33 -9.86 0.06
CA ASN A 494 20.42 -10.81 0.17
C ASN A 494 19.90 -12.26 0.06
N LYS A 495 20.64 -13.10 -0.68
CA LYS A 495 20.36 -14.53 -0.83
C LYS A 495 20.77 -15.29 0.44
N GLY A 496 19.89 -15.32 1.44
CA GLY A 496 20.02 -16.13 2.66
C GLY A 496 18.93 -17.20 2.77
N HIS A 497 19.13 -18.20 3.63
CA HIS A 497 18.05 -19.15 3.94
C HIS A 497 16.96 -18.41 4.71
N SER A 498 15.74 -18.40 4.19
CA SER A 498 14.61 -17.68 4.78
C SER A 498 13.80 -18.63 5.66
N ARG A 499 13.50 -18.22 6.89
CA ARG A 499 12.66 -18.95 7.83
C ARG A 499 11.47 -18.07 8.23
N PRO A 500 10.22 -18.56 8.11
CA PRO A 500 9.08 -17.87 8.68
C PRO A 500 9.29 -17.68 10.19
N LEU A 501 8.92 -16.51 10.69
CA LEU A 501 8.77 -16.31 12.13
C LEU A 501 7.59 -17.16 12.60
N THR A 502 7.90 -18.36 13.09
CA THR A 502 6.93 -19.26 13.70
C THR A 502 6.65 -18.78 15.11
N PHE A 503 5.42 -18.37 15.35
CA PHE A 503 4.96 -17.89 16.66
C PHE A 503 4.37 -19.05 17.46
N THR A 504 4.90 -19.27 18.67
CA THR A 504 4.25 -20.11 19.67
C THR A 504 3.64 -19.21 20.73
N ARG A 505 2.35 -18.97 20.54
CA ARG A 505 1.45 -18.42 21.54
C ARG A 505 1.57 -19.20 22.86
N GLU A 506 1.83 -18.52 23.98
CA GLU A 506 2.00 -19.16 25.29
C GLU A 506 0.77 -18.98 26.18
N ASN A 507 0.38 -20.05 26.87
CA ASN A 507 -0.65 -19.96 27.91
C ASN A 507 -0.11 -19.19 29.12
N LEU A 508 -1.04 -18.55 29.83
CA LEU A 508 -0.74 -17.90 31.09
C LEU A 508 -0.76 -18.92 32.23
N ASP A 509 0.27 -18.85 33.05
CA ASP A 509 0.34 -19.55 34.32
C ASP A 509 0.05 -18.55 35.44
N PHE A 510 -0.75 -18.96 36.43
CA PHE A 510 -1.18 -18.11 37.54
C PHE A 510 -0.75 -18.74 38.87
N GLU A 511 -0.09 -17.93 39.70
CA GLU A 511 0.10 -18.22 41.12
C GLU A 511 -0.52 -17.10 41.94
N PHE A 512 -1.33 -17.46 42.94
CA PHE A 512 -1.92 -16.50 43.86
C PHE A 512 -1.39 -16.74 45.26
N ALA A 513 -0.97 -15.66 45.92
CA ALA A 513 -0.55 -15.67 47.31
C ALA A 513 -1.38 -14.68 48.12
N TRP A 514 -1.66 -15.04 49.37
CA TRP A 514 -2.37 -14.18 50.31
C TRP A 514 -1.49 -13.84 51.52
N THR A 515 -1.08 -12.58 51.64
CA THR A 515 -0.26 -12.06 52.75
C THR A 515 -0.92 -10.84 53.39
N GLY A 516 -2.22 -10.95 53.67
CA GLY A 516 -3.07 -9.82 54.11
C GLY A 516 -3.62 -8.96 52.96
N HIS A 517 -3.20 -9.27 51.73
CA HIS A 517 -3.70 -8.77 50.46
C HIS A 517 -3.44 -9.85 49.39
N LEU A 518 -4.15 -9.80 48.27
CA LEU A 518 -3.96 -10.77 47.18
C LEU A 518 -2.79 -10.33 46.31
N ILE A 519 -1.86 -11.23 46.04
CA ILE A 519 -0.81 -11.05 45.03
C ILE A 519 -1.04 -12.10 43.95
N ALA A 520 -1.31 -11.66 42.72
CA ALA A 520 -1.27 -12.53 41.55
C ALA A 520 0.10 -12.43 40.90
N THR A 521 0.75 -13.57 40.70
CA THR A 521 1.90 -13.74 39.83
C THR A 521 1.41 -14.37 38.54
N VAL A 522 1.54 -13.66 37.42
CA VAL A 522 1.16 -14.17 36.10
C VAL A 522 2.41 -14.35 35.28
N SER A 523 2.67 -15.55 34.77
CA SER A 523 3.85 -15.90 33.99
C SER A 523 3.50 -16.60 32.68
N THR A 524 4.52 -16.86 31.88
CA THR A 524 4.45 -17.78 30.73
C THR A 524 5.62 -18.75 30.84
N LYS A 525 5.59 -19.85 30.11
CA LYS A 525 6.65 -20.87 30.14
C LYS A 525 8.05 -20.28 29.91
N THR A 526 8.17 -19.23 29.09
CA THR A 526 9.46 -18.63 28.73
C THR A 526 9.77 -17.29 29.41
N ARG A 527 8.86 -16.73 30.21
CA ARG A 527 9.09 -15.44 30.90
C ARG A 527 8.71 -15.48 32.38
N ALA A 528 9.60 -14.92 33.18
CA ALA A 528 9.35 -14.67 34.60
C ALA A 528 8.05 -13.86 34.79
N GLY A 529 7.31 -14.22 35.85
CA GLY A 529 5.99 -13.68 36.08
C GLY A 529 5.95 -12.24 36.56
N VAL A 530 4.90 -11.52 36.17
CA VAL A 530 4.56 -10.20 36.70
C VAL A 530 3.74 -10.34 37.98
N LYS A 531 4.16 -9.65 39.04
CA LYS A 531 3.47 -9.66 40.34
C LYS A 531 2.61 -8.42 40.49
N VAL A 532 1.32 -8.60 40.73
CA VAL A 532 0.38 -7.50 40.90
C VAL A 532 -0.45 -7.72 42.16
N ALA A 533 -0.30 -6.80 43.11
CA ALA A 533 -1.03 -6.79 44.36
C ALA A 533 -2.41 -6.13 44.20
N TYR A 534 -3.42 -6.72 44.83
CA TYR A 534 -4.76 -6.18 45.01
C TYR A 534 -4.95 -5.75 46.47
N PHE A 535 -5.29 -4.49 46.68
CA PHE A 535 -5.61 -3.96 48.00
C PHE A 535 -7.09 -3.57 48.07
N PRO A 536 -7.99 -4.42 48.62
CA PRO A 536 -9.43 -4.14 48.66
C PRO A 536 -9.78 -2.80 49.33
N ALA A 537 -8.96 -2.36 50.29
CA ALA A 537 -9.14 -1.07 50.97
C ALA A 537 -8.87 0.16 50.07
N ASN A 538 -8.10 -0.02 48.98
CA ASN A 538 -7.61 1.08 48.15
C ASN A 538 -8.17 1.06 46.71
N GLU A 539 -8.63 -0.10 46.22
CA GLU A 539 -9.11 -0.24 44.86
C GLU A 539 -10.22 -1.31 44.76
N THR A 540 -11.09 -1.18 43.77
CA THR A 540 -12.11 -2.21 43.46
C THR A 540 -11.52 -3.35 42.64
N PHE A 541 -12.11 -4.54 42.73
CA PHE A 541 -11.62 -5.69 41.97
C PHE A 541 -11.60 -5.50 40.44
N PRO A 542 -12.60 -4.84 39.81
CA PRO A 542 -12.50 -4.48 38.38
C PRO A 542 -11.35 -3.51 38.06
N THR A 543 -10.98 -2.64 39.00
CA THR A 543 -9.83 -1.73 38.85
C THR A 543 -8.52 -2.51 38.92
N TYR A 544 -8.43 -3.47 39.84
CA TYR A 544 -7.32 -4.39 39.94
C TYR A 544 -7.15 -5.26 38.69
N LEU A 545 -8.23 -5.86 38.19
CA LEU A 545 -8.19 -6.69 36.97
C LEU A 545 -7.69 -5.89 35.76
N ARG A 546 -8.08 -4.63 35.63
CA ARG A 546 -7.52 -3.72 34.60
C ARG A 546 -6.03 -3.49 34.79
N LYS A 547 -5.60 -3.20 36.03
CA LYS A 547 -4.18 -3.01 36.37
C LYS A 547 -3.37 -4.27 36.06
N LEU A 548 -3.87 -5.43 36.45
CA LEU A 548 -3.27 -6.73 36.17
C LEU A 548 -3.16 -6.95 34.66
N CYS A 549 -4.22 -6.69 33.90
CA CYS A 549 -4.16 -6.84 32.45
C CYS A 549 -3.11 -5.94 31.81
N ILE A 550 -3.06 -4.66 32.18
CA ILE A 550 -2.05 -3.73 31.69
C ILE A 550 -0.63 -4.27 31.96
N GLN A 551 -0.39 -4.79 33.15
CA GLN A 551 0.90 -5.36 33.54
C GLN A 551 1.25 -6.65 32.79
N VAL A 552 0.26 -7.50 32.53
CA VAL A 552 0.42 -8.73 31.73
C VAL A 552 0.69 -8.38 30.27
N ILE A 553 -0.07 -7.47 29.65
CA ILE A 553 0.16 -7.02 28.27
C ILE A 553 1.56 -6.42 28.12
N LYS A 554 1.98 -5.63 29.12
CA LYS A 554 3.30 -4.98 29.13
C LYS A 554 4.45 -5.98 29.24
N THR A 555 4.33 -6.96 30.13
CA THR A 555 5.45 -7.86 30.50
C THR A 555 5.46 -9.16 29.68
N LEU A 556 4.28 -9.60 29.27
CA LEU A 556 4.00 -10.89 28.64
C LEU A 556 3.22 -10.72 27.32
N PRO A 557 3.77 -10.04 26.32
CA PRO A 557 3.11 -9.86 25.02
C PRO A 557 2.77 -11.20 24.32
N ASN A 558 3.43 -12.32 24.71
CA ASN A 558 3.32 -13.66 24.09
C ASN A 558 2.06 -14.40 24.53
N ALA A 559 1.40 -13.87 25.55
CA ALA A 559 0.26 -14.50 26.18
C ALA A 559 -0.97 -14.49 25.26
N ILE A 560 -1.61 -15.64 25.12
CA ILE A 560 -2.91 -15.80 24.43
C ILE A 560 -4.02 -15.22 25.28
N THR A 561 -4.09 -13.91 25.41
CA THR A 561 -5.14 -13.33 26.23
C THR A 561 -5.53 -11.92 25.78
N THR A 562 -6.84 -11.70 25.74
CA THR A 562 -7.46 -10.38 25.82
C THR A 562 -7.66 -10.06 27.29
N CYS A 563 -7.88 -8.80 27.68
CA CYS A 563 -8.20 -8.55 29.09
C CYS A 563 -9.50 -9.22 29.53
N ALA A 564 -10.47 -9.40 28.64
CA ALA A 564 -11.67 -10.18 28.93
C ALA A 564 -11.31 -11.64 29.28
N ASN A 565 -10.56 -12.32 28.41
CA ASN A 565 -10.12 -13.70 28.66
C ASN A 565 -9.23 -13.79 29.90
N LEU A 566 -8.37 -12.79 30.15
CA LEU A 566 -7.54 -12.73 31.35
C LEU A 566 -8.41 -12.61 32.60
N ASN A 567 -9.41 -11.73 32.58
CA ASN A 567 -10.32 -11.53 33.70
C ASN A 567 -11.08 -12.83 34.00
N ASP A 568 -11.57 -13.52 32.97
CA ASP A 568 -12.26 -14.80 33.09
C ASP A 568 -11.32 -15.88 33.64
N GLN A 569 -10.08 -15.96 33.15
CA GLN A 569 -9.07 -16.88 33.67
C GLN A 569 -8.73 -16.59 35.13
N VAL A 570 -8.52 -15.33 35.51
CA VAL A 570 -8.22 -14.93 36.89
C VAL A 570 -9.38 -15.29 37.81
N ARG A 571 -10.62 -14.99 37.42
CA ARG A 571 -11.83 -15.37 38.19
C ARG A 571 -11.93 -16.88 38.35
N THR A 572 -11.72 -17.63 37.28
CA THR A 572 -11.75 -19.10 37.29
C THR A 572 -10.69 -19.68 38.22
N GLN A 573 -9.45 -19.19 38.11
CA GLN A 573 -8.34 -19.68 38.93
C GLN A 573 -8.48 -19.30 40.41
N LEU A 574 -9.01 -18.11 40.72
CA LEU A 574 -9.33 -17.73 42.09
C LEU A 574 -10.43 -18.60 42.69
N GLN A 575 -11.45 -18.97 41.90
CA GLN A 575 -12.50 -19.89 42.33
C GLN A 575 -11.96 -21.31 42.57
N GLU A 576 -11.06 -21.80 41.71
CA GLU A 576 -10.39 -23.09 41.90
C GLU A 576 -9.54 -23.09 43.17
N LEU A 577 -8.80 -22.00 43.42
CA LEU A 577 -8.01 -21.84 44.64
C LEU A 577 -8.91 -21.82 45.89
N HIS A 578 -10.04 -21.11 45.84
CA HIS A 578 -11.02 -21.12 46.93
C HIS A 578 -11.51 -22.52 47.23
N ASN A 579 -11.93 -23.28 46.21
CA ASN A 579 -12.42 -24.64 46.38
C ASN A 579 -11.34 -25.56 47.00
N LYS A 580 -10.07 -25.40 46.59
CA LYS A 580 -8.93 -26.13 47.17
C LYS A 580 -8.72 -25.78 48.64
N LEU A 581 -8.71 -24.49 49.00
CA LEU A 581 -8.55 -24.03 50.39
C LEU A 581 -9.76 -24.40 51.28
N ALA A 582 -10.95 -24.51 50.70
CA ALA A 582 -12.13 -24.99 51.40
C ALA A 582 -12.08 -26.51 51.69
N ALA A 583 -11.42 -27.29 50.84
CA ALA A 583 -11.24 -28.72 51.04
C ALA A 583 -10.07 -29.06 51.99
N ASP A 584 -9.12 -28.14 52.18
CA ASP A 584 -7.95 -28.35 53.03
C ASP A 584 -8.25 -27.99 54.51
N THR A 585 -8.26 -29.01 55.37
CA THR A 585 -8.51 -28.88 56.82
C THR A 585 -7.30 -28.38 57.62
N SER A 586 -6.15 -28.20 56.97
CA SER A 586 -4.90 -27.71 57.62
C SER A 586 -4.73 -26.19 57.55
N VAL A 587 -5.56 -25.49 56.78
CA VAL A 587 -5.51 -24.04 56.58
C VAL A 587 -6.15 -23.31 57.77
N ASP A 588 -5.44 -22.30 58.31
CA ASP A 588 -5.92 -21.43 59.40
C ASP A 588 -7.32 -20.86 59.10
N THR A 589 -8.26 -21.10 60.01
CA THR A 589 -9.67 -20.65 59.95
C THR A 589 -9.78 -19.15 59.72
N THR A 590 -8.82 -18.36 60.23
CA THR A 590 -8.78 -16.90 60.06
C THR A 590 -8.46 -16.49 58.63
N GLN A 591 -7.53 -17.19 57.97
CA GLN A 591 -7.22 -16.97 56.56
C GLN A 591 -8.40 -17.34 55.67
N ARG A 592 -9.08 -18.44 56.01
CA ARG A 592 -10.25 -18.93 55.28
C ARG A 592 -11.43 -17.94 55.32
N ILE A 593 -11.71 -17.32 56.47
CA ILE A 593 -12.74 -16.27 56.60
C ILE A 593 -12.39 -15.03 55.76
N LYS A 594 -11.14 -14.56 55.81
CA LYS A 594 -10.69 -13.41 55.00
C LYS A 594 -10.80 -13.66 53.50
N TRP A 595 -10.56 -14.91 53.09
CA TRP A 595 -10.63 -15.29 51.69
C TRP A 595 -12.07 -15.42 51.17
N ASN A 596 -12.98 -15.90 52.02
CA ASN A 596 -14.41 -15.95 51.70
C ASN A 596 -15.01 -14.55 51.56
N LEU A 597 -14.69 -13.63 52.47
CA LEU A 597 -15.14 -12.23 52.40
C LEU A 597 -14.65 -11.53 51.12
N PHE A 598 -13.41 -11.79 50.71
CA PHE A 598 -12.88 -11.25 49.45
C PHE A 598 -13.69 -11.76 48.24
N LEU A 599 -14.00 -13.05 48.16
CA LEU A 599 -14.71 -13.62 47.01
C LEU A 599 -16.18 -13.18 46.91
N GLU A 600 -16.83 -12.92 48.05
CA GLU A 600 -18.19 -12.35 48.08
C GLU A 600 -18.23 -10.90 47.53
N GLU A 601 -17.11 -10.18 47.58
CA GLU A 601 -16.98 -8.81 47.06
C GLU A 601 -16.51 -8.73 45.58
N THR A 602 -16.00 -9.81 44.99
CA THR A 602 -15.40 -9.85 43.63
C THR A 602 -16.27 -10.44 42.55
#